data_AF-A0A1T4PF70-F1
#
_entry.id   AF-A0A1T4PF70-F1
#
_cell.length_a   1.000
_cell.length_b   1.000
_cell.length_c   1.000
_cell.angle_alpha   90.00
_cell.angle_beta   90.00
_cell.angle_gamma   90.00
#
_symmetry.space_group_name_H-M   'P 1'
#
loop_
_entity.id
_entity.type
_entity.pdbx_description
1 polymer ?
#
loop_
_entity_poly.entity_id
_entity_poly.type
_entity_poly.pdbx_seq_one_letter_code
_entity_poly.pdbx_strand_id
1 'polypeptide(L)' 'MTDAFTAAGFRLAVVSEPQPDPAARELFPDDFHALSTGIGFLFFVLEVPPSPTP' A
#
# COMPACT_ATOMS: atom_id res chain seq x y z
N MET A 1 -11.57 -7.41 1.18
CA MET A 1 -11.29 -6.01 0.77
C MET A 1 -10.68 -5.97 -0.63
N THR A 2 -9.60 -6.72 -0.88
CA THR A 2 -8.99 -6.85 -2.21
C THR A 2 -9.92 -7.42 -3.28
N ASP A 3 -10.81 -8.35 -2.91
CA ASP A 3 -11.78 -8.95 -3.84
C ASP A 3 -12.74 -7.91 -4.44
N ALA A 4 -13.02 -6.82 -3.73
CA ALA A 4 -13.85 -5.74 -4.25
C ALA A 4 -13.19 -5.02 -5.44
N PHE A 5 -11.86 -4.91 -5.45
CA PHE A 5 -11.13 -4.34 -6.58
C PHE A 5 -11.23 -5.25 -7.81
N THR A 6 -11.10 -6.56 -7.62
CA THR A 6 -11.27 -7.53 -8.70
C THR A 6 -12.70 -7.60 -9.20
N ALA A 7 -13.69 -7.55 -8.31
CA ALA A 7 -15.10 -7.48 -8.68
C ALA A 7 -15.43 -6.19 -9.46
N ALA A 8 -14.73 -5.09 -9.19
CA ALA A 8 -14.83 -3.84 -9.93
C ALA A 8 -14.04 -3.85 -11.26
N GLY A 9 -13.40 -4.96 -11.64
CA GLY A 9 -12.68 -5.10 -12.90
C GLY A 9 -11.24 -4.62 -12.89
N PHE A 10 -10.69 -4.26 -11.72
CA PHE A 10 -9.28 -3.90 -11.58
C PHE A 10 -8.42 -5.13 -11.28
N ARG A 11 -7.17 -5.09 -11.74
CA ARG A 11 -6.14 -6.04 -11.32
C ARG A 11 -5.35 -5.44 -10.16
N LEU A 12 -5.29 -6.12 -9.03
CA LEU A 12 -4.41 -5.74 -7.93
C LEU A 12 -2.96 -6.06 -8.28
N ALA A 13 -2.12 -5.03 -8.38
CA ALA A 13 -0.72 -5.16 -8.79
C ALA A 13 0.24 -5.21 -7.60
N VAL A 14 0.04 -4.31 -6.62
CA VAL A 14 0.90 -4.20 -5.43
C VAL A 14 0.03 -3.97 -4.20
N VAL A 15 0.38 -4.63 -3.11
CA VAL A 15 -0.06 -4.30 -1.76
C VAL A 15 1.19 -3.96 -0.97
N SER A 16 1.25 -2.76 -0.41
CA SER A 16 2.40 -2.33 0.38
C SER A 16 1.96 -1.55 1.60
N GLU A 17 2.79 -1.61 2.63
CA GLU A 17 2.70 -0.71 3.77
C GLU A 17 3.83 0.32 3.65
N PRO A 18 3.52 1.63 3.61
CA PRO A 18 4.54 2.66 3.53
C PRO A 18 5.34 2.67 4.83
N GLN A 19 6.66 2.56 4.71
CA GLN A 19 7.55 2.73 5.84
C GLN A 19 7.73 4.23 6.14
N PRO A 20 7.87 4.61 7.42
CA PRO A 20 8.17 5.99 7.79
C PRO A 20 9.49 6.46 7.15
N ASP A 21 9.57 7.75 6.83
CA ASP A 21 10.76 8.34 6.20
C ASP A 21 12.00 8.09 7.08
N PRO A 22 13.09 7.51 6.55
CA PRO A 22 14.31 7.25 7.32
C PRO A 22 14.87 8.48 8.04
N ALA A 23 14.70 9.69 7.50
CA ALA A 23 15.15 10.92 8.14
C ALA A 23 14.38 11.24 9.43
N ALA A 24 13.14 10.76 9.56
CA ALA A 24 12.34 10.93 10.78
C ALA A 24 12.88 10.11 11.96
N ARG A 25 13.71 9.10 11.71
CA ARG A 25 14.28 8.23 12.75
C ARG A 25 15.09 9.00 13.80
N GLU A 26 15.80 10.05 13.39
CA GLU A 26 16.63 10.86 14.29
C GLU A 26 15.80 11.89 15.06
N LEU A 27 14.71 12.39 14.46
CA LEU A 27 13.86 13.43 15.03
C LEU A 27 12.78 12.87 15.95
N PHE A 28 12.25 11.68 15.64
CA PHE A 28 11.13 11.05 16.32
C PHE A 28 11.36 9.54 16.50
N PRO A 29 12.37 9.13 17.29
CA PRO A 29 12.80 7.72 17.34
C PRO A 29 11.72 6.78 17.89
N ASP A 30 10.95 7.20 18.89
CA ASP A 30 9.91 6.38 19.51
C ASP A 30 8.70 6.19 18.58
N ASP A 31 8.22 7.27 17.95
CA ASP A 31 7.15 7.21 16.96
C ASP A 31 7.57 6.42 15.71
N PHE A 32 8.81 6.60 15.25
CA PHE A 32 9.36 5.83 14.13
C PHE A 32 9.34 4.34 14.44
N HIS A 33 9.78 3.92 15.63
CA HIS A 33 9.76 2.51 16.02
C HIS A 33 8.32 1.96 16.12
N ALA A 34 7.39 2.73 16.69
CA ALA A 34 5.99 2.33 16.77
C ALA A 34 5.36 2.14 15.38
N LEU A 35 5.61 3.07 14.45
CA LEU A 35 5.09 3.02 13.08
C LEU A 35 5.77 1.97 12.20
N SER A 36 7.01 1.59 12.49
CA SER A 36 7.71 0.52 11.77
C SER A 36 7.37 -0.90 12.24
N THR A 37 6.76 -1.06 13.43
CA THR A 37 6.50 -2.38 14.03
C THR A 37 5.02 -2.76 14.07
N GLY A 38 4.11 -1.81 13.85
CA GLY A 38 2.68 -2.06 13.73
C GLY A 38 2.17 -1.76 12.32
N ILE A 39 1.17 -2.53 11.86
CA ILE A 39 0.50 -2.25 10.58
C ILE A 39 -0.45 -1.06 10.78
N GLY A 40 -0.05 0.12 10.29
CA GLY A 40 -0.82 1.36 10.39
C GLY A 40 -1.56 1.71 9.10
N PHE A 41 -0.98 1.38 7.94
CA PHE A 41 -1.52 1.74 6.64
C PHE A 41 -1.33 0.62 5.62
N LEU A 42 -2.26 0.53 4.66
CA LEU A 42 -2.17 -0.41 3.55
C LEU A 42 -2.50 0.30 2.24
N PHE A 43 -1.53 0.34 1.34
CA PHE A 43 -1.60 0.95 0.03
C PHE A 43 -1.80 -0.14 -1.02
N PHE A 44 -2.68 0.15 -1.99
CA PHE A 44 -3.00 -0.76 -3.08
C PHE A 44 -2.73 -0.05 -4.41
N VAL A 45 -1.93 -0.68 -5.27
CA VAL A 45 -1.79 -0.27 -6.67
C VAL A 45 -2.70 -1.13 -7.51
N LEU A 46 -3.63 -0.49 -8.21
CA LEU A 46 -4.60 -1.15 -9.08
C LEU A 46 -4.30 -0.79 -10.54
N GLU A 47 -4.30 -1.80 -11.39
CA GLU A 47 -4.16 -1.66 -12.83
C GLU A 47 -5.51 -1.88 -13.50
N VAL A 48 -5.80 -1.06 -14.52
CA VAL A 48 -6.91 -1.34 -15.43
C VAL A 48 -6.41 -2.38 -16.45
N PRO A 49 -7.00 -3.59 -16.50
CA PRO A 49 -6.63 -4.55 -17.50
C PRO A 49 -6.89 -3.98 -18.90
N PRO A 50 -6.05 -4.30 -19.89
CA PRO A 50 -6.27 -3.83 -21.26
C PRO A 50 -7.64 -4.29 -21.75
N SER A 51 -8.37 -3.38 -22.40
CA SER A 51 -9.63 -3.71 -23.05
C SER A 51 -9.37 -4.85 -24.04
N PRO A 52 -10.20 -5.90 -24.08
CA PRO A 52 -10.06 -6.92 -25.10
C PRO A 52 -10.14 -6.24 -26.48
N THR A 53 -9.12 -6.44 -27.31
CA THR A 53 -9.15 -6.01 -28.71
C THR A 53 -10.33 -6.70 -29.40
N PRO A 54 -11.15 -5.95 -30.16
CA PRO A 54 -12.34 -6.47 -30.84
C PRO A 54 -12.00 -7.53 -31.90
#